data_AF-A0A955ARA2-F1
#
_entry.id   AF-A0A955ARA2-F1
#
_cell.length_a   1.000
_cell.length_b   1.000
_cell.length_c   1.000
_cell.angle_alpha   90.00
_cell.angle_beta   90.00
_cell.angle_gamma   90.00
#
_symmetry.space_group_name_H-M   'P 1'
#
loop_
_entity.id
_entity.type
_entity.pdbx_description
1 polymer ?
#
loop_
_entity_poly.entity_id
_entity_poly.type
_entity_poly.pdbx_seq_one_letter_code
_entity_poly.pdbx_strand_id
1 'polypeptide(L)'
;MPQSPYDFAPLLENFRAIRDSLHAASDRRFDPIDYARHGFALTSAADTWGINHQRFIAERCAGELSDESLTWHESTAPVWRAFACLALGYLLGLYQTERISDLQFDTADAQLPGFMYLHAPVLETF
;
A
#
# COMPACT_ATOMS: atom_id res chain seq x y z
N MET A 1 -6.39 20.07 -14.93
CA MET A 1 -7.10 19.47 -13.78
C MET A 1 -6.10 19.44 -12.64
N PRO A 2 -6.43 19.88 -11.41
CA PRO A 2 -5.53 19.66 -10.28
C PRO A 2 -5.32 18.15 -10.13
N GLN A 3 -4.06 17.73 -10.01
CA GLN A 3 -3.70 16.34 -9.74
C GLN A 3 -4.37 15.92 -8.43
N SER A 4 -4.98 14.73 -8.39
CA SER A 4 -5.51 14.20 -7.13
C SER A 4 -4.37 14.13 -6.10
N PRO A 5 -4.57 14.56 -4.85
CA PRO A 5 -3.51 14.49 -3.83
C PRO A 5 -3.13 13.03 -3.48
N TYR A 6 -3.99 12.08 -3.84
CA TYR A 6 -3.77 10.65 -3.78
C TYR A 6 -3.68 10.10 -5.21
N ASP A 7 -2.45 10.03 -5.73
CA ASP A 7 -2.12 9.41 -7.02
C ASP A 7 -1.27 8.16 -6.76
N PHE A 8 -1.75 6.99 -7.19
CA PHE A 8 -1.06 5.72 -7.02
C PHE A 8 -0.06 5.42 -8.15
N ALA A 9 -0.09 6.17 -9.27
CA ALA A 9 0.82 5.92 -10.38
C ALA A 9 2.30 6.07 -10.00
N PRO A 10 2.72 7.12 -9.25
CA PRO A 10 4.12 7.22 -8.79
C PRO A 10 4.51 6.06 -7.86
N LEU A 11 3.59 5.52 -7.06
CA LEU A 11 3.87 4.36 -6.22
C LEU A 11 4.11 3.12 -7.07
N LEU A 12 3.30 2.91 -8.12
CA LEU A 12 3.45 1.76 -9.02
C LEU A 12 4.74 1.84 -9.84
N GLU A 13 5.08 3.02 -10.36
CA GLU A 13 6.32 3.26 -11.11
C GLU A 13 7.57 2.93 -10.28
N ASN A 14 7.56 3.26 -8.99
CA ASN A 14 8.70 3.04 -8.09
C ASN A 14 8.63 1.68 -7.35
N PHE A 15 7.56 0.92 -7.53
CA PHE A 15 7.28 -0.25 -6.70
C PHE A 15 8.38 -1.31 -6.77
N ARG A 16 8.97 -1.57 -7.96
CA ARG A 16 10.09 -2.50 -8.12
C ARG A 16 11.26 -2.13 -7.22
N ALA A 17 11.68 -0.86 -7.26
CA ALA A 17 12.82 -0.36 -6.50
C ALA A 17 12.54 -0.41 -4.99
N ILE A 18 11.33 -0.05 -4.56
CA ILE A 18 10.90 -0.12 -3.17
C ILE A 18 10.94 -1.58 -2.68
N ARG A 19 10.33 -2.49 -3.44
CA ARG A 19 10.29 -3.92 -3.12
C ARG A 19 11.69 -4.51 -3.00
N ASP A 20 12.56 -4.24 -3.97
CA ASP A 20 13.92 -4.79 -3.98
C ASP A 20 14.75 -4.25 -2.79
N SER A 21 14.55 -2.97 -2.43
CA SER A 21 15.16 -2.36 -1.25
C SER A 21 14.68 -3.00 0.06
N LEU A 22 13.37 -3.18 0.23
CA LEU A 22 12.79 -3.81 1.42
C LEU A 22 13.20 -5.29 1.55
N HIS A 23 13.29 -6.01 0.44
CA HIS A 23 13.78 -7.39 0.42
C HIS A 23 15.26 -7.52 0.79
N ALA A 24 16.09 -6.53 0.44
CA ALA A 24 17.50 -6.53 0.83
C ALA A 24 17.69 -6.22 2.32
N ALA A 25 16.74 -5.48 2.93
CA ALA A 25 16.82 -5.04 4.31
C ALA A 25 16.20 -6.02 5.33
N SER A 26 15.39 -6.99 4.88
CA SER A 26 14.63 -7.89 5.75
C SER A 26 14.68 -9.33 5.26
N ASP A 27 15.01 -10.26 6.16
CA ASP A 27 14.87 -11.71 5.92
C ASP A 27 13.40 -12.12 5.75
N ARG A 28 12.45 -11.27 6.17
CA ARG A 28 11.01 -11.48 6.00
C ARG A 28 10.57 -10.90 4.66
N ARG A 29 10.67 -11.73 3.62
CA ARG A 29 10.17 -11.39 2.28
C ARG A 29 8.68 -11.04 2.36
N PHE A 30 8.29 -9.91 1.78
CA PHE A 30 6.90 -9.46 1.67
C PHE A 30 6.15 -9.24 3.00
N ASP A 31 6.80 -8.80 4.09
CA ASP A 31 6.07 -8.38 5.29
C ASP A 31 5.17 -7.17 4.98
N PRO A 32 3.83 -7.30 5.03
CA PRO A 32 2.92 -6.23 4.64
C PRO A 32 3.10 -4.96 5.47
N ILE A 33 3.53 -5.09 6.73
CA ILE A 33 3.77 -3.96 7.62
C ILE A 33 4.98 -3.14 7.17
N ASP A 34 6.01 -3.78 6.61
CA ASP A 34 7.20 -3.07 6.11
C ASP A 34 6.86 -2.20 4.90
N TYR A 35 6.02 -2.71 3.98
CA TYR A 35 5.52 -1.94 2.84
C TYR A 35 4.65 -0.76 3.30
N ALA A 36 3.73 -0.98 4.23
CA ALA A 36 2.88 0.09 4.74
C ALA A 36 3.67 1.17 5.49
N ARG A 37 4.66 0.78 6.31
CA ARG A 37 5.56 1.73 6.96
C ARG A 37 6.35 2.54 5.96
N HIS A 38 6.87 1.89 4.91
CA HIS A 38 7.58 2.59 3.84
C HIS A 38 6.67 3.60 3.14
N GLY A 39 5.45 3.20 2.77
CA GLY A 39 4.46 4.08 2.14
C GLY A 39 4.12 5.29 3.01
N PHE A 40 3.90 5.06 4.31
CA PHE A 40 3.64 6.13 5.28
C PHE A 40 4.80 7.11 5.39
N ALA A 41 6.04 6.62 5.39
CA ALA A 41 7.25 7.44 5.46
C ALA A 41 7.47 8.34 4.23
N LEU A 42 6.76 8.10 3.11
CA LEU A 42 6.82 8.98 1.93
C LEU A 42 6.09 10.30 2.16
N THR A 43 5.16 10.37 3.13
CA THR A 43 4.29 11.54 3.34
C THR A 43 4.23 12.01 4.78
N SER A 44 4.68 11.21 5.74
CA SER A 44 4.77 11.53 7.17
C SER A 44 6.11 11.09 7.76
N ALA A 45 6.46 11.61 8.93
CA ALA A 45 7.69 11.21 9.62
C ALA A 45 7.57 9.77 10.15
N ALA A 46 8.57 8.92 9.85
CA ALA A 46 8.51 7.49 10.11
C ALA A 46 8.34 7.13 11.61
N ASP A 47 8.84 7.97 12.51
CA ASP A 47 8.73 7.84 13.97
C ASP A 47 7.32 8.11 14.51
N THR A 48 6.44 8.69 13.68
CA THR A 48 5.00 8.86 14.00
C THR A 48 4.16 7.63 13.64
N TRP A 49 4.76 6.61 13.01
CA TRP A 49 4.10 5.32 12.83
C TRP A 49 3.78 4.72 14.21
N GLY A 50 2.54 4.25 14.36
CA GLY A 50 1.98 3.92 15.67
C GLY A 50 1.11 2.67 15.64
N ILE A 51 0.64 2.26 16.81
CA ILE A 51 -0.15 1.03 16.96
C ILE A 51 -1.46 1.06 16.17
N ASN A 52 -2.09 2.23 16.00
CA ASN A 52 -3.31 2.38 15.22
C ASN A 52 -3.06 2.11 13.73
N HIS A 53 -1.96 2.62 13.17
CA HIS A 53 -1.54 2.36 11.79
C HIS A 53 -1.26 0.88 11.56
N GLN A 54 -0.53 0.26 12.50
CA GLN A 54 -0.24 -1.18 12.44
C GLN A 54 -1.52 -2.02 12.53
N ARG A 55 -2.44 -1.69 13.43
CA ARG A 55 -3.72 -2.38 13.58
C ARG A 55 -4.55 -2.27 12.30
N PHE A 56 -4.65 -1.08 11.72
CA PHE A 56 -5.37 -0.88 10.46
C PHE A 56 -4.84 -1.82 9.36
N ILE A 57 -3.53 -1.85 9.13
CA ILE A 57 -2.96 -2.74 8.09
C ILE A 57 -3.16 -4.22 8.44
N ALA A 58 -3.03 -4.60 9.70
CA ALA A 58 -3.27 -5.98 10.14
C ALA A 58 -4.72 -6.41 9.90
N GLU A 59 -5.70 -5.54 10.17
CA GLU A 59 -7.12 -5.79 9.89
C GLU A 59 -7.37 -5.93 8.38
N ARG A 60 -6.76 -5.06 7.54
CA ARG A 60 -6.85 -5.19 6.07
C ARG A 60 -6.24 -6.51 5.58
N CYS A 61 -5.11 -6.95 6.15
CA CYS A 61 -4.46 -8.22 5.83
C CYS A 61 -5.23 -9.46 6.32
N ALA A 62 -5.97 -9.35 7.42
CA ALA A 62 -6.84 -10.42 7.90
C ALA A 62 -8.15 -10.50 7.10
N GLY A 63 -8.60 -9.39 6.50
CA GLY A 63 -9.78 -9.33 5.65
C GLY A 63 -9.43 -9.36 4.16
N GLU A 64 -9.62 -8.23 3.48
CA GLU A 64 -9.61 -8.10 2.02
C GLU A 64 -8.26 -8.41 1.35
N LEU A 65 -7.15 -8.34 2.10
CA LEU A 65 -5.81 -8.67 1.60
C LEU A 65 -5.32 -10.05 2.09
N SER A 66 -6.21 -10.86 2.68
CA SER A 66 -5.91 -12.22 3.13
C SER A 66 -5.54 -13.15 1.98
N ASP A 67 -4.90 -14.28 2.28
CA ASP A 67 -4.61 -15.30 1.25
C ASP A 67 -5.90 -15.81 0.59
N GLU A 68 -6.98 -15.96 1.36
CA GLU A 68 -8.28 -16.38 0.85
C GLU A 68 -8.85 -15.35 -0.13
N SER A 69 -8.89 -14.07 0.24
CA SER A 69 -9.39 -13.00 -0.64
C SER A 69 -8.56 -12.84 -1.90
N LEU A 70 -7.26 -13.08 -1.84
CA LEU A 70 -6.34 -12.95 -2.97
C LEU A 70 -6.09 -14.26 -3.73
N THR A 71 -6.84 -15.33 -3.45
CA THR A 71 -6.63 -16.66 -4.08
C THR A 71 -6.62 -16.59 -5.60
N TRP A 72 -7.43 -15.71 -6.20
CA TRP A 72 -7.54 -15.50 -7.64
C TRP A 72 -6.26 -14.97 -8.30
N HIS A 73 -5.33 -14.41 -7.50
CA HIS A 73 -4.04 -13.90 -7.96
C HIS A 73 -2.92 -14.94 -7.88
N GLU A 74 -3.20 -16.15 -7.37
CA GLU A 74 -2.28 -17.28 -7.28
C GLU A 74 -0.88 -16.88 -6.75
N SER A 75 0.17 -17.12 -7.53
CA SER A 75 1.56 -16.81 -7.19
C SER A 75 1.85 -15.31 -7.03
N THR A 76 0.98 -14.44 -7.54
CA THR A 76 1.15 -12.98 -7.46
C THR A 76 0.45 -12.36 -6.26
N ALA A 77 -0.33 -13.13 -5.49
CA ALA A 77 -1.02 -12.63 -4.29
C ALA A 77 -0.11 -11.87 -3.29
N PRO A 78 1.15 -12.28 -3.02
CA PRO A 78 2.07 -11.52 -2.17
C PRO A 78 2.41 -10.13 -2.73
N VAL A 79 2.53 -10.01 -4.05
CA VAL A 79 2.82 -8.75 -4.74
C VAL A 79 1.63 -7.80 -4.64
N TRP A 80 0.43 -8.33 -4.87
CA TRP A 80 -0.82 -7.58 -4.70
C TRP A 80 -0.96 -7.05 -3.28
N ARG A 81 -0.75 -7.90 -2.27
CA ARG A 81 -0.78 -7.51 -0.86
C ARG A 81 0.26 -6.43 -0.55
N ALA A 82 1.49 -6.61 -1.03
CA ALA A 82 2.58 -5.67 -0.78
C ALA A 82 2.30 -4.29 -1.38
N PHE A 83 1.80 -4.24 -2.63
CA PHE A 83 1.43 -2.97 -3.25
C PHE A 83 0.24 -2.30 -2.54
N ALA A 84 -0.80 -3.07 -2.21
CA ALA A 84 -1.94 -2.55 -1.46
C ALA A 84 -1.50 -1.96 -0.11
N CYS A 85 -0.64 -2.65 0.63
CA CYS A 85 -0.13 -2.16 1.91
C CYS A 85 0.73 -0.91 1.75
N LEU A 86 1.57 -0.84 0.70
CA LEU A 86 2.33 0.37 0.37
C LEU A 86 1.39 1.57 0.13
N ALA A 87 0.36 1.38 -0.69
CA ALA A 87 -0.61 2.43 -1.01
C ALA A 87 -1.41 2.87 0.23
N LEU A 88 -1.89 1.93 1.03
CA LEU A 88 -2.59 2.22 2.29
C LEU A 88 -1.70 2.97 3.28
N GLY A 89 -0.43 2.58 3.39
CA GLY A 89 0.57 3.31 4.17
C GLY A 89 0.71 4.77 3.72
N TYR A 90 0.84 4.98 2.41
CA TYR A 90 0.92 6.32 1.81
C TYR A 90 -0.31 7.18 2.12
N LEU A 91 -1.51 6.61 2.03
CA LEU A 91 -2.77 7.28 2.40
C LEU A 91 -2.81 7.64 3.88
N LEU A 92 -2.40 6.73 4.77
CA LEU A 92 -2.34 6.99 6.20
C LEU A 92 -1.38 8.15 6.53
N GLY A 93 -0.25 8.24 5.83
CA GLY A 93 0.69 9.35 6.02
C GLY A 93 0.15 10.70 5.52
N LEU A 94 -0.58 10.70 4.39
CA LEU A 94 -1.29 11.90 3.91
C LEU A 94 -2.39 12.32 4.89
N TYR A 95 -3.12 11.36 5.44
CA TYR A 95 -4.20 11.60 6.38
C TYR A 95 -3.67 12.16 7.71
N GLN A 96 -2.63 11.54 8.27
CA GLN A 96 -1.96 11.97 9.51
C GLN A 96 -1.40 13.39 9.41
N THR A 97 -1.01 13.82 8.20
CA THR A 97 -0.47 15.17 7.94
C THR A 97 -1.54 16.15 7.46
N GLU A 98 -2.82 15.79 7.56
CA GLU A 98 -3.98 16.60 7.15
C GLU A 98 -3.94 17.06 5.68
N ARG A 99 -3.17 16.36 4.84
CA ARG A 99 -3.07 16.64 3.39
C ARG A 99 -4.27 16.13 2.60
N ILE A 100 -5.01 15.19 3.18
CA ILE A 100 -6.29 14.68 2.67
C ILE A 100 -7.29 14.63 3.82
N SER A 101 -8.57 14.90 3.52
CA SER A 101 -9.67 14.75 4.48
C SER A 101 -10.15 13.30 4.60
N ASP A 102 -11.00 13.03 5.60
CA ASP A 102 -11.68 11.72 5.76
C ASP A 102 -12.32 11.25 4.45
N LEU A 103 -13.11 12.12 3.80
CA LEU A 103 -13.79 11.80 2.54
C LEU A 103 -12.81 11.45 1.42
N GLN A 104 -11.68 12.14 1.36
CA GLN A 104 -10.64 11.88 0.35
C GLN A 104 -9.90 10.57 0.65
N PHE A 105 -9.63 10.26 1.92
CA PHE A 105 -9.07 8.98 2.33
C PHE A 105 -10.01 7.83 1.93
N ASP A 106 -11.28 7.91 2.30
CA ASP A 106 -12.28 6.88 1.98
C ASP A 106 -12.44 6.70 0.47
N THR A 107 -12.44 7.80 -0.29
CA THR A 107 -12.49 7.77 -1.75
C THR A 107 -11.26 7.07 -2.34
N ALA A 108 -10.06 7.36 -1.82
CA ALA A 108 -8.82 6.78 -2.30
C ALA A 108 -8.72 5.28 -1.98
N ASP A 109 -9.09 4.87 -0.76
CA ASP A 109 -9.14 3.46 -0.36
C ASP A 109 -10.14 2.68 -1.24
N ALA A 110 -11.33 3.23 -1.47
CA ALA A 110 -12.32 2.61 -2.35
C ALA A 110 -11.86 2.51 -3.83
N GLN A 111 -10.98 3.40 -4.28
CA GLN A 111 -10.44 3.39 -5.65
C GLN A 111 -9.25 2.43 -5.82
N LEU A 112 -8.55 2.09 -4.74
CA LEU A 112 -7.33 1.29 -4.79
C LEU A 112 -7.52 -0.08 -5.47
N PRO A 113 -8.56 -0.89 -5.15
CA PRO A 113 -8.77 -2.17 -5.85
C PRO A 113 -8.98 -2.00 -7.36
N GLY A 114 -9.73 -0.97 -7.77
CA GLY A 114 -9.96 -0.65 -9.17
C GLY A 114 -8.69 -0.23 -9.90
N PHE A 115 -7.85 0.56 -9.25
CA PHE A 115 -6.53 0.93 -9.78
C PHE A 115 -5.64 -0.31 -9.94
N MET A 116 -5.53 -1.15 -8.92
CA MET A 116 -4.73 -2.37 -8.97
C MET A 116 -5.20 -3.31 -10.08
N TYR A 117 -6.50 -3.49 -10.23
CA TYR A 117 -7.08 -4.30 -11.30
C TYR A 117 -6.76 -3.76 -12.70
N LEU A 118 -6.88 -2.44 -12.91
CA LEU A 118 -6.52 -1.80 -14.19
C LEU A 118 -5.05 -2.01 -14.55
N HIS A 119 -4.18 -2.08 -13.53
CA HIS A 119 -2.74 -2.25 -13.68
C HIS A 119 -2.23 -3.66 -13.36
N ALA A 120 -3.13 -4.66 -13.31
CA ALA A 120 -2.79 -6.05 -13.03
C ALA A 120 -1.65 -6.59 -13.93
N PRO A 121 -1.61 -6.34 -15.25
CA PRO A 121 -0.52 -6.81 -16.11
C PRO A 121 0.85 -6.27 -15.72
N VAL A 122 0.93 -5.10 -15.07
CA VAL A 122 2.19 -4.55 -14.57
C VAL A 122 2.57 -5.18 -13.23
N LEU A 123 1.59 -5.30 -12.32
CA LEU A 123 1.77 -5.92 -11.00
C LEU A 123 2.24 -7.38 -11.11
N GLU A 124 1.74 -8.12 -12.10
CA GLU A 124 2.10 -9.52 -12.33
C GLU A 124 3.53 -9.72 -12.89
N THR A 125 4.25 -8.64 -13.23
CA THR A 125 5.66 -8.71 -13.70
C THR A 125 6.71 -8.62 -12.60
N PHE A 126 6.27 -8.42 -11.35
CA PHE A 126 7.17 -8.23 -10.22
C PHE A 126 7.60 -9.58 -9.65
#